data_AF-A0A432K6T1-F1
#
_entry.id   AF-A0A432K6T1-F1
#
_cell.length_a   1.000
_cell.length_b   1.000
_cell.length_c   1.000
_cell.angle_alpha   90.00
_cell.angle_beta   90.00
_cell.angle_gamma   90.00
#
_symmetry.space_group_name_H-M   'P 1'
#
loop_
_entity.id
_entity.type
_entity.pdbx_description
1 polymer ?
#
loop_
_entity_poly.entity_id
_entity_poly.type
_entity_poly.pdbx_seq_one_letter_code
_entity_poly.pdbx_strand_id
1 'polypeptide(L)'
;MNSAECDGNLFCTKEFRTISLEITNQEGNPIVLDDFYTFYDSRKKFEYELNDIQKRQGIYPVLTDAEMDEVEKEGTTLIFVGEKDGRNIVEHQMVIGHDCCHVILIEGESKIVIEG
;
A
#
# COMPACT_ATOMS: atom_id res chain seq x y z
N MET A 1 7.55 5.79 29.08
CA MET A 1 6.83 5.99 27.82
C MET A 1 7.37 7.29 27.25
N ASN A 2 8.32 7.20 26.31
CA ASN A 2 9.14 8.33 25.90
C ASN A 2 8.54 8.95 24.62
N SER A 3 7.70 9.96 24.79
CA SER A 3 7.01 10.70 23.73
C SER A 3 7.93 11.68 22.99
N ALA A 4 9.13 11.23 22.61
CA ALA A 4 10.22 12.09 22.12
C ALA A 4 10.54 11.90 20.62
N GLU A 5 9.81 11.07 19.89
CA GLU A 5 10.27 10.68 18.54
C GLU A 5 9.89 11.64 17.41
N CYS A 6 8.83 12.43 17.55
CA CYS A 6 8.46 13.47 16.58
C CYS A 6 8.42 14.83 17.29
N ASP A 7 9.60 15.39 17.53
CA ASP A 7 9.73 16.72 18.12
C ASP A 7 9.26 17.80 17.13
N GLY A 8 8.68 18.90 17.64
CA GLY A 8 7.99 19.93 16.84
C GLY A 8 8.89 20.74 15.89
N ASN A 9 10.19 20.44 15.86
CA ASN A 9 11.20 21.05 14.97
C ASN A 9 11.62 20.13 13.81
N LEU A 10 10.89 19.05 13.55
CA LEU A 10 11.21 18.17 12.44
C LEU A 10 10.91 18.83 11.09
N PHE A 11 11.94 18.97 10.26
CA PHE A 11 11.80 19.47 8.89
C PHE A 11 11.42 18.32 7.95
N CYS A 12 10.13 17.99 7.89
CA CYS A 12 9.61 17.08 6.86
C CYS A 12 9.71 17.74 5.48
N THR A 13 10.09 16.95 4.48
CA THR A 13 9.95 17.35 3.08
C THR A 13 8.47 17.46 2.71
N LYS A 14 8.12 18.33 1.76
CA LYS A 14 6.74 18.39 1.20
C LYS A 14 6.44 17.24 0.22
N GLU A 15 7.13 16.12 0.37
CA GLU A 15 6.89 14.91 -0.39
C GLU A 15 5.58 14.28 0.08
N PHE A 16 4.85 13.64 -0.82
CA PHE A 16 3.71 12.80 -0.47
C PHE A 16 4.06 11.37 -0.91
N ARG A 17 4.18 10.45 0.05
CA ARG A 17 4.56 9.06 -0.21
C ARG A 17 3.35 8.16 -0.32
N THR A 18 3.55 7.08 -1.07
CA THR A 18 2.57 6.05 -1.31
C THR A 18 3.29 4.71 -1.34
N ILE A 19 2.90 3.80 -0.44
CA ILE A 19 3.30 2.41 -0.55
C ILE A 19 2.46 1.79 -1.65
N SER A 20 3.12 1.23 -2.67
CA SER A 20 2.46 0.65 -3.83
C SER A 20 2.84 -0.82 -4.00
N LEU A 21 1.95 -1.59 -4.62
CA LEU A 21 2.15 -2.96 -5.03
C LEU A 21 2.14 -3.04 -6.56
N GLU A 22 3.24 -3.52 -7.15
CA GLU A 22 3.31 -3.83 -8.57
C GLU A 22 2.83 -5.26 -8.81
N ILE A 23 1.94 -5.49 -9.76
CA ILE A 23 1.39 -6.81 -10.07
C ILE A 23 1.66 -7.15 -11.53
N THR A 24 2.36 -8.26 -11.74
CA THR A 24 2.78 -8.73 -13.07
C THR A 24 2.47 -10.22 -13.27
N ASN A 25 2.47 -10.67 -14.52
CA ASN A 25 2.50 -12.10 -14.83
C ASN A 25 3.96 -12.61 -14.91
N GLN A 26 4.15 -13.91 -15.12
CA GLN A 26 5.48 -14.52 -15.23
C GLN A 26 6.36 -13.98 -16.39
N GLU A 27 5.75 -13.38 -17.40
CA GLU A 27 6.45 -12.73 -18.51
C GLU A 27 6.88 -11.29 -18.19
N GLY A 28 6.53 -10.79 -17.00
CA GLY A 28 6.77 -9.42 -16.56
C GLY A 28 5.76 -8.40 -17.09
N ASN A 29 4.69 -8.86 -17.74
CA ASN A 29 3.63 -7.98 -18.23
C ASN A 29 2.74 -7.53 -17.07
N PRO A 30 2.38 -6.23 -16.98
CA PRO A 30 1.45 -5.73 -15.96
C PRO A 30 0.10 -6.42 -16.01
N ILE A 31 -0.45 -6.74 -14.84
CA ILE A 31 -1.82 -7.23 -14.71
C ILE A 31 -2.72 -6.06 -14.33
N VAL A 32 -3.67 -5.74 -15.22
CA VAL A 32 -4.69 -4.74 -14.95
C VAL A 32 -5.85 -5.39 -14.20
N LEU A 33 -5.98 -5.08 -12.92
CA LEU A 33 -7.11 -5.41 -12.07
C LEU A 33 -8.38 -4.65 -12.47
N ASP A 34 -9.54 -5.26 -12.22
CA ASP A 34 -10.85 -4.64 -12.38
C ASP A 34 -11.23 -3.82 -11.14
N ASP A 35 -10.90 -4.34 -9.95
CA ASP A 35 -11.06 -3.67 -8.65
C ASP A 35 -9.91 -4.05 -7.71
N PHE A 36 -9.66 -3.21 -6.70
CA PHE A 36 -8.68 -3.47 -5.66
C PHE A 36 -8.95 -2.64 -4.41
N TYR A 37 -8.45 -3.11 -3.28
CA TYR A 37 -8.54 -2.39 -2.02
C TYR A 37 -7.59 -2.94 -0.97
N THR A 38 -7.36 -2.16 0.08
CA THR A 38 -6.59 -2.59 1.25
C THR A 38 -7.49 -2.67 2.48
N PHE A 39 -7.44 -3.79 3.19
CA PHE A 39 -8.11 -3.99 4.47
C PHE A 39 -7.17 -3.73 5.64
N TYR A 40 -7.67 -2.98 6.61
CA TYR A 40 -7.14 -2.93 7.97
C TYR A 40 -8.06 -3.73 8.89
N ASP A 41 -7.62 -4.94 9.27
CA ASP A 41 -8.23 -5.76 10.32
C ASP A 41 -9.77 -5.88 10.22
N SER A 42 -10.29 -5.98 8.99
CA SER A 42 -11.74 -6.03 8.69
C SER A 42 -12.59 -4.84 9.21
N ARG A 43 -11.95 -3.79 9.73
CA ARG A 43 -12.59 -2.61 10.31
C ARG A 43 -12.70 -1.47 9.31
N LYS A 44 -11.74 -1.37 8.41
CA LYS A 44 -11.65 -0.29 7.43
C LYS A 44 -11.14 -0.80 6.09
N LYS A 45 -11.73 -0.27 5.02
CA LYS A 45 -11.34 -0.49 3.64
C LYS A 45 -10.75 0.82 3.11
N PHE A 46 -9.56 0.74 2.52
CA PHE A 46 -8.95 1.84 1.79
C PHE A 46 -9.11 1.56 0.30
N GLU A 47 -9.67 2.53 -0.41
CA GLU A 47 -9.95 2.48 -1.85
C GLU A 47 -9.29 3.69 -2.50
N TYR A 48 -8.71 3.49 -3.69
CA TYR A 48 -7.96 4.52 -4.38
C TYR A 48 -8.34 4.58 -5.85
N GLU A 49 -8.40 5.79 -6.40
CA GLU A 49 -8.53 5.99 -7.84
C GLU A 49 -7.16 5.95 -8.51
N LEU A 50 -7.03 5.15 -9.57
CA LEU A 50 -5.80 5.08 -10.36
C LEU A 50 -5.84 6.09 -11.50
N ASN A 51 -4.68 6.70 -11.76
CA ASN A 51 -4.48 7.37 -13.03
C ASN A 51 -4.13 6.38 -14.16
N ASP A 52 -4.21 6.84 -15.41
CA ASP A 52 -3.97 6.01 -16.60
C ASP A 52 -2.57 5.38 -16.64
N ILE A 53 -1.57 6.00 -16.01
CA ILE A 53 -0.19 5.49 -15.99
C ILE A 53 -0.10 4.31 -15.02
N GLN A 54 -0.56 4.51 -13.78
CA GLN A 54 -0.61 3.46 -12.74
C GLN A 54 -1.37 2.23 -13.24
N LYS A 55 -2.56 2.45 -13.82
CA LYS A 55 -3.39 1.37 -14.36
C LYS A 55 -2.66 0.57 -15.44
N ARG A 56 -1.95 1.24 -16.37
CA ARG A 56 -1.18 0.56 -17.43
C ARG A 56 0.08 -0.13 -16.93
N GLN A 57 0.64 0.32 -15.82
CA GLN A 57 1.84 -0.26 -15.22
C GLN A 57 1.53 -1.35 -14.20
N GLY A 58 0.25 -1.58 -13.86
CA GLY A 58 -0.13 -2.57 -12.84
C GLY A 58 0.38 -2.17 -11.46
N ILE A 59 0.41 -0.87 -11.16
CA ILE A 59 0.88 -0.31 -9.88
C ILE A 59 -0.32 0.17 -9.08
N TYR A 60 -0.50 -0.39 -7.89
CA TYR A 60 -1.67 -0.18 -7.05
C TYR A 60 -1.26 0.45 -5.71
N PRO A 61 -1.85 1.58 -5.29
CA PRO A 61 -1.66 2.11 -3.95
C PRO A 61 -2.17 1.12 -2.91
N VAL A 62 -1.39 0.92 -1.86
CA VAL A 62 -1.74 0.10 -0.69
C VAL A 62 -2.12 1.01 0.47
N LEU A 63 -1.30 2.02 0.75
CA LEU A 63 -1.51 3.06 1.76
C LEU A 63 -0.75 4.33 1.37
N THR A 64 -1.27 5.50 1.72
CA THR A 64 -0.62 6.80 1.48
C THR A 64 -0.37 7.56 2.78
N ASP A 65 0.43 8.62 2.71
CA ASP A 65 0.61 9.54 3.84
C ASP A 65 -0.71 10.14 4.36
N ALA A 66 -1.77 10.18 3.53
CA ALA A 66 -3.08 10.67 3.96
C ALA A 66 -3.76 9.77 5.00
N GLU A 67 -3.38 8.49 5.05
CA GLU A 67 -3.88 7.51 6.00
C GLU A 67 -2.83 7.13 7.06
N MET A 68 -1.75 7.90 7.20
CA MET A 68 -0.67 7.61 8.14
C MET A 68 -1.16 7.49 9.59
N ASP A 69 -2.09 8.35 10.00
CA ASP A 69 -2.66 8.35 11.36
C ASP A 69 -3.55 7.11 11.65
N GLU A 70 -3.82 6.27 10.65
CA GLU A 70 -4.61 5.04 10.78
C GLU A 70 -3.74 3.81 11.09
N VAL A 71 -2.42 3.93 10.99
CA VAL A 71 -1.47 2.85 11.23
C VAL A 71 -0.54 3.20 12.40
N GLU A 72 -0.24 2.19 13.22
CA GLU A 72 0.75 2.31 14.29
C GLU A 72 2.14 2.52 13.71
N LYS A 73 2.93 3.35 14.40
CA LYS A 73 4.30 3.69 14.01
C LYS A 73 5.19 2.46 13.84
N GLU A 74 5.10 1.52 14.77
CA GLU A 74 5.86 0.26 14.79
C GLU A 74 5.39 -0.75 13.74
N GLY A 75 4.26 -0.49 13.08
CA GLY A 75 3.73 -1.31 12.00
C GLY A 75 2.32 -1.81 12.26
N THR A 76 1.53 -1.79 11.19
CA THR A 76 0.17 -2.31 11.14
C THR A 76 0.07 -3.31 10.00
N THR A 77 -0.53 -4.46 10.28
CA THR A 77 -0.81 -5.46 9.25
C THR A 77 -1.98 -5.02 8.39
N LEU A 78 -1.74 -4.95 7.08
CA LEU A 78 -2.71 -4.60 6.05
C LEU A 78 -2.78 -5.72 5.01
N ILE A 79 -3.96 -5.97 4.47
CA ILE A 79 -4.20 -6.98 3.44
C ILE A 79 -4.65 -6.29 2.17
N PHE A 80 -3.81 -6.29 1.14
CA PHE A 80 -4.18 -5.86 -0.20
C PHE A 80 -4.95 -6.98 -0.90
N VAL A 81 -6.07 -6.64 -1.52
CA VAL A 81 -6.87 -7.56 -2.34
C VAL A 81 -6.99 -6.98 -3.74
N GLY A 82 -6.71 -7.81 -4.74
CA GLY A 82 -6.86 -7.48 -6.14
C GLY A 82 -7.81 -8.43 -6.85
N GLU A 83 -8.77 -7.86 -7.58
CA GLU A 83 -9.83 -8.59 -8.26
C GLU A 83 -9.72 -8.47 -9.78
N LYS A 84 -9.95 -9.58 -10.47
CA LYS A 84 -10.00 -9.64 -11.93
C LYS A 84 -10.98 -10.71 -12.38
N ASP A 85 -11.77 -10.40 -13.41
CA ASP A 85 -12.80 -11.28 -13.98
C ASP A 85 -13.78 -11.80 -12.91
N GLY A 86 -14.09 -10.93 -11.92
CA GLY A 86 -14.99 -11.24 -10.81
C GLY A 86 -14.44 -12.21 -9.77
N ARG A 87 -13.11 -12.39 -9.69
CA ARG A 87 -12.43 -13.26 -8.72
C ARG A 87 -11.27 -12.53 -8.05
N ASN A 88 -11.01 -12.86 -6.78
CA ASN A 88 -9.80 -12.44 -6.09
C ASN A 88 -8.62 -13.22 -6.68
N ILE A 89 -7.69 -12.51 -7.30
CA ILE A 89 -6.47 -13.09 -7.88
C ILE A 89 -5.22 -12.72 -7.09
N VAL A 90 -5.32 -11.73 -6.21
CA VAL A 90 -4.26 -11.34 -5.27
C VAL A 90 -4.88 -11.14 -3.89
N GLU A 91 -4.26 -11.76 -2.88
CA GLU A 91 -4.42 -11.41 -1.48
C GLU A 91 -3.00 -11.37 -0.90
N HIS A 92 -2.55 -10.18 -0.50
CA HIS A 92 -1.15 -9.94 -0.11
C HIS A 92 -1.07 -9.16 1.19
N GLN A 93 -0.36 -9.73 2.16
CA GLN A 93 -0.18 -9.11 3.46
C GLN A 93 1.08 -8.23 3.47
N MET A 94 0.95 -7.02 4.00
CA MET A 94 2.04 -6.07 4.20
C MET A 94 1.98 -5.51 5.61
N VAL A 95 3.14 -5.23 6.21
CA VAL A 95 3.24 -4.48 7.46
C VAL A 95 3.70 -3.07 7.13
N ILE A 96 2.82 -2.10 7.32
CA ILE A 96 3.09 -0.69 7.06
C ILE A 96 3.04 0.08 8.37
N GLY A 97 4.11 0.80 8.67
CA GLY A 97 4.15 1.77 9.76
C GLY A 97 4.46 3.15 9.19
N HIS A 98 5.03 4.00 10.01
CA HIS A 98 5.40 5.34 9.56
C HIS A 98 6.55 5.92 10.39
N ASP A 99 7.26 6.89 9.82
CA ASP A 99 8.06 7.82 10.63
C ASP A 99 7.23 9.07 10.91
N CYS A 100 7.87 10.14 11.38
CA CYS A 100 7.17 11.37 11.70
C CYS A 100 6.60 12.14 10.50
N CYS A 101 6.96 11.75 9.28
CA CYS A 101 6.63 12.46 8.05
C CYS A 101 5.89 11.57 7.06
N HIS A 102 6.26 10.30 6.95
CA HIS A 102 5.81 9.44 5.86
C HIS A 102 5.53 8.00 6.28
N VAL A 103 4.63 7.35 5.54
CA VAL A 103 4.43 5.90 5.62
C VAL A 103 5.65 5.13 5.13
N ILE A 104 5.88 3.96 5.75
CA ILE A 104 7.04 3.10 5.47
C ILE A 104 6.58 1.64 5.39
N LEU A 105 7.02 0.94 4.34
CA LEU A 105 6.89 -0.51 4.24
C LEU A 105 7.91 -1.18 5.17
N ILE A 106 7.43 -1.84 6.21
CA ILE A 106 8.27 -2.55 7.19
C ILE A 106 8.47 -4.00 6.75
N GLU A 107 7.40 -4.69 6.34
CA GLU A 107 7.45 -6.07 5.84
C GLU A 107 6.49 -6.30 4.68
N GLY A 108 6.84 -7.24 3.80
CA GLY A 108 6.06 -7.61 2.63
C GLY A 108 6.74 -7.18 1.32
N GLU A 109 6.35 -7.85 0.24
CA GLU A 109 6.87 -7.55 -1.10
C GLU A 109 6.15 -6.34 -1.69
N SER A 110 6.88 -5.48 -2.42
CA SER A 110 6.32 -4.40 -3.22
C SER A 110 5.98 -4.83 -4.65
N LYS A 111 6.24 -6.10 -4.99
CA LYS A 111 5.94 -6.68 -6.30
C LYS A 111 5.46 -8.12 -6.17
N ILE A 112 4.38 -8.44 -6.87
CA ILE A 112 3.79 -9.79 -6.94
C ILE A 112 3.76 -10.27 -8.38
N VAL A 113 4.08 -11.56 -8.56
CA VAL A 113 3.99 -12.27 -9.83
C VAL A 113 2.87 -13.29 -9.71
N ILE A 114 1.85 -13.19 -10.55
CA ILE A 114 0.75 -14.15 -10.59
C ILE A 114 1.10 -15.28 -11.56
N GLU A 115 0.99 -16.52 -11.07
CA GLU A 115 1.09 -17.73 -11.89
C GLU A 115 -0.26 -18.04 -12.54
N GLY A 116 -0.23 -18.41 -13.82
CA GLY A 116 -1.43 -18.73 -14.61
C GLY A 116 -1.88 -20.18 -14.47
#